data_AF-A0A815THI1-F1
#
_entry.id   AF-A0A815THI1-F1
#
_cell.length_a   1.000
_cell.length_b   1.000
_cell.length_c   1.000
_cell.angle_alpha   90.00
_cell.angle_beta   90.00
_cell.angle_gamma   90.00
#
_symmetry.space_group_name_H-M   'P 1'
#
loop_
_entity.id
_entity.type
_entity.pdbx_description
1 polymer ?
#
loop_
_entity_poly.entity_id
_entity_poly.type
_entity_poly.pdbx_seq_one_letter_code
_entity_poly.pdbx_strand_id
1 'polypeptide(L)'
;MEQNEMNRNEQAISSILTFDELRKLKITSTDLLEWSSPIDIVEHYEHFLQTNQSSTRNQFYNCTLPWFGPICQYKFIVNESFSYFLQVRHDISQPFEKETATITCYVHLRCEILPSLICLDWREICDGKIDC
;
A
#
# COMPACT_ATOMS: atom_id res chain seq x y z
N MET A 1 19.93 -3.37 -13.54
CA MET A 1 18.78 -4.29 -13.56
C MET A 1 18.84 -5.10 -12.29
N GLU A 2 18.36 -4.54 -11.18
CA GLU A 2 18.23 -5.27 -9.94
C GLU A 2 16.80 -5.78 -9.87
N GLN A 3 16.63 -7.09 -10.04
CA GLN A 3 15.42 -7.76 -9.60
C GLN A 3 15.36 -7.62 -8.08
N ASN A 4 14.56 -6.68 -7.59
CA ASN A 4 14.09 -6.68 -6.22
C ASN A 4 13.20 -7.92 -6.03
N GLU A 5 13.80 -9.03 -5.61
CA GLU A 5 13.05 -10.18 -5.11
C GLU A 5 12.34 -9.73 -3.83
N MET A 6 11.04 -9.47 -3.93
CA MET A 6 10.20 -9.31 -2.75
C MET A 6 10.18 -10.64 -1.99
N ASN A 7 11.02 -10.74 -0.96
CA ASN A 7 11.10 -11.93 -0.12
C ASN A 7 9.80 -12.11 0.67
N ARG A 8 9.10 -13.21 0.37
CA ARG A 8 7.92 -13.67 1.11
C ARG A 8 8.35 -14.19 2.47
N ASN A 9 7.63 -13.82 3.53
CA ASN A 9 7.82 -14.45 4.83
C ASN A 9 6.78 -15.54 5.04
N GLU A 10 7.16 -16.81 4.84
CA GLU A 10 6.24 -17.95 4.96
C GLU A 10 5.66 -18.11 6.37
N GLN A 11 6.40 -17.71 7.41
CA GLN A 11 5.92 -17.77 8.81
C GLN A 11 4.86 -16.71 9.12
N ALA A 12 4.77 -15.67 8.28
CA ALA A 12 3.81 -14.57 8.43
C ALA A 12 2.48 -14.84 7.74
N ILE A 13 2.35 -15.94 6.98
CA ILE A 13 1.15 -16.24 6.19
C ILE A 13 0.28 -17.22 7.00
N SER A 14 -0.91 -16.78 7.40
CA SER A 14 -1.91 -17.64 8.03
C SER A 14 -2.58 -18.56 7.01
N SER A 15 -2.93 -18.02 5.85
CA SER A 15 -3.54 -18.76 4.76
C SER A 15 -3.38 -18.03 3.43
N ILE A 16 -3.45 -18.77 2.33
CA ILE A 16 -3.51 -18.24 0.97
C ILE A 16 -4.88 -18.59 0.42
N LEU A 17 -5.64 -17.58 0.02
CA LEU A 17 -7.01 -17.72 -0.48
C LEU A 17 -7.12 -17.10 -1.87
N THR A 18 -7.90 -17.69 -2.75
CA THR A 18 -8.30 -17.06 -4.01
C THR A 18 -9.45 -16.09 -3.76
N PHE A 19 -9.64 -15.12 -4.65
CA PHE A 19 -10.80 -14.22 -4.58
C PHE A 19 -12.13 -14.98 -4.67
N ASP A 20 -12.17 -16.08 -5.43
CA ASP A 20 -13.31 -16.99 -5.48
C ASP A 20 -13.61 -17.65 -4.12
N GLU A 21 -12.58 -18.03 -3.36
CA GLU A 21 -12.72 -18.58 -2.00
C GLU A 21 -13.16 -17.52 -1.00
N LEU A 22 -12.57 -16.31 -1.04
CA LEU A 22 -13.02 -15.17 -0.23
C LEU A 22 -14.52 -14.90 -0.43
N ARG A 23 -14.97 -14.89 -1.69
CA ARG A 23 -16.37 -14.69 -2.05
C ARG A 23 -17.27 -15.81 -1.53
N LYS A 24 -16.83 -17.08 -1.64
CA LYS A 24 -17.58 -18.23 -1.09
C LYS A 24 -17.70 -18.16 0.44
N LEU A 25 -16.68 -17.63 1.11
CA LEU A 25 -16.67 -17.38 2.55
C LEU A 25 -17.45 -16.13 2.95
N LYS A 26 -18.03 -15.39 1.99
CA LYS A 26 -18.77 -14.13 2.17
C LYS A 26 -17.92 -13.03 2.81
N ILE A 27 -16.61 -13.03 2.55
CA ILE A 27 -15.70 -11.98 2.97
C ILE A 27 -15.89 -10.76 2.05
N THR A 28 -16.04 -9.59 2.64
CA THR A 28 -16.21 -8.30 1.96
C THR A 28 -14.86 -7.58 1.79
N SER A 29 -14.81 -6.57 0.93
CA SER A 29 -13.65 -5.68 0.80
C SER A 29 -13.36 -4.93 2.11
N THR A 30 -14.40 -4.58 2.87
CA THR A 30 -14.27 -3.97 4.20
C THR A 30 -13.55 -4.89 5.19
N ASP A 31 -13.84 -6.19 5.19
CA ASP A 31 -13.15 -7.15 6.07
C ASP A 31 -11.64 -7.17 5.77
N LEU A 32 -11.25 -7.09 4.49
CA LEU A 32 -9.84 -7.02 4.11
C LEU A 32 -9.16 -5.74 4.60
N LEU A 33 -9.86 -4.59 4.59
CA LEU A 33 -9.36 -3.33 5.16
C LEU A 33 -9.11 -3.45 6.66
N GLU A 34 -10.05 -4.06 7.39
CA GLU A 34 -9.91 -4.29 8.84
C GLU A 34 -8.72 -5.21 9.15
N TRP A 35 -8.37 -6.11 8.24
CA TRP A 35 -7.18 -6.97 8.35
C TRP A 35 -5.89 -6.27 7.93
N SER A 36 -5.91 -4.96 7.73
CA SER A 36 -4.75 -4.16 7.30
C SER A 36 -4.17 -4.64 5.96
N SER A 37 -5.04 -5.15 5.08
CA SER A 37 -4.65 -5.54 3.73
C SER A 37 -4.25 -4.30 2.91
N PRO A 38 -3.29 -4.43 1.97
CA PRO A 38 -2.95 -3.34 1.06
C PRO A 38 -4.17 -2.82 0.29
N ILE A 39 -4.29 -1.50 0.17
CA ILE A 39 -5.44 -0.85 -0.48
C ILE A 39 -5.65 -1.35 -1.92
N ASP A 40 -4.56 -1.53 -2.69
CA ASP A 40 -4.62 -2.05 -4.06
C ASP A 40 -5.28 -3.43 -4.15
N ILE A 41 -5.07 -4.29 -3.14
CA ILE A 41 -5.68 -5.63 -3.07
C ILE A 41 -7.16 -5.53 -2.73
N VAL A 42 -7.51 -4.63 -1.80
CA VAL A 42 -8.90 -4.37 -1.41
C VAL A 42 -9.71 -3.87 -2.61
N GLU A 43 -9.20 -2.86 -3.32
CA GLU A 43 -9.85 -2.28 -4.48
C GLU A 43 -10.01 -3.30 -5.61
N HIS A 44 -8.98 -4.10 -5.86
CA HIS A 44 -9.05 -5.18 -6.84
C HIS A 44 -10.10 -6.23 -6.44
N TYR A 45 -10.19 -6.59 -5.16
CA TYR A 45 -11.20 -7.53 -4.69
C TYR A 45 -12.62 -6.95 -4.82
N GLU A 46 -12.82 -5.68 -4.50
CA GLU A 46 -14.10 -4.99 -4.70
C GLU A 46 -14.51 -4.97 -6.18
N HIS A 47 -13.58 -4.63 -7.07
CA HIS A 47 -13.81 -4.68 -8.52
C HIS A 47 -14.18 -6.10 -9.00
N PHE A 48 -13.52 -7.13 -8.46
CA PHE A 48 -13.86 -8.53 -8.73
C PHE A 48 -15.30 -8.89 -8.29
N LEU A 49 -15.73 -8.43 -7.11
CA LEU A 49 -17.09 -8.66 -6.60
C LEU A 49 -18.15 -8.01 -7.51
N GLN A 50 -17.87 -6.82 -8.05
CA GLN A 50 -18.78 -6.08 -8.91
C GLN A 50 -18.87 -6.64 -10.34
N THR A 51 -17.74 -7.07 -10.91
CA THR A 51 -17.67 -7.53 -12.30
C THR A 51 -18.03 -9.00 -12.51
N ASN A 52 -18.18 -9.78 -11.42
CA ASN A 52 -18.46 -11.22 -11.44
C ASN A 52 -17.50 -12.04 -12.33
N GLN A 53 -16.33 -11.51 -12.64
CA GLN A 53 -15.31 -12.23 -13.40
C GLN A 53 -14.75 -13.36 -12.53
N SER A 54 -14.58 -14.56 -13.08
CA SER A 54 -13.82 -15.60 -12.38
C SER A 54 -12.34 -15.27 -12.51
N SER A 55 -11.63 -15.23 -11.38
CA SER A 55 -10.18 -15.06 -11.37
C SER A 55 -9.58 -16.06 -10.40
N THR A 56 -9.19 -17.22 -10.96
CA THR A 56 -8.43 -18.24 -10.24
C THR A 56 -6.99 -17.81 -9.95
N ARG A 57 -6.53 -16.71 -10.55
CA ARG A 57 -5.16 -16.19 -10.41
C ARG A 57 -5.01 -15.16 -9.30
N ASN A 58 -6.09 -14.52 -8.87
CA ASN A 58 -6.03 -13.50 -7.84
C ASN A 58 -5.98 -14.16 -6.47
N GLN A 59 -4.80 -14.12 -5.86
CA GLN A 59 -4.53 -14.65 -4.53
C GLN A 59 -4.49 -13.53 -3.50
N PHE A 60 -5.03 -13.82 -2.34
CA PHE A 60 -4.98 -13.04 -1.13
C PHE A 60 -4.12 -13.79 -0.10
N TYR A 61 -3.16 -13.07 0.48
CA TYR A 61 -2.28 -13.56 1.53
C TYR A 61 -2.80 -13.05 2.86
N ASN A 62 -3.41 -13.94 3.64
CA ASN A 62 -3.90 -13.59 4.96
C ASN A 62 -2.71 -13.53 5.94
N CYS A 63 -2.31 -12.32 6.32
CA CYS A 63 -1.13 -12.10 7.14
C CYS A 63 -1.44 -12.22 8.63
N THR A 64 -0.53 -12.85 9.39
CA THR A 64 -0.59 -12.83 10.85
C THR A 64 -0.03 -11.50 11.37
N LEU A 65 -0.68 -10.91 12.37
CA LEU A 65 -0.13 -9.72 13.04
C LEU A 65 1.28 -10.01 13.57
N PRO A 66 2.23 -9.08 13.47
CA PRO A 66 2.11 -7.68 13.00
C PRO A 66 2.48 -7.50 11.51
N TRP A 67 2.41 -8.57 10.70
CA TRP A 67 2.84 -8.54 9.31
C TRP A 67 1.75 -8.03 8.38
N PHE A 68 2.15 -7.33 7.33
CA PHE A 68 1.26 -6.77 6.31
C PHE A 68 1.98 -6.70 4.96
N GLY A 69 1.25 -6.29 3.93
CA GLY A 69 1.75 -6.19 2.56
C GLY A 69 1.18 -7.27 1.64
N PRO A 70 1.39 -7.14 0.31
CA PRO A 70 0.83 -8.06 -0.69
C PRO A 70 1.11 -9.54 -0.46
N ILE A 71 2.23 -9.87 0.17
CA ILE A 71 2.67 -11.23 0.48
C ILE A 71 3.22 -11.32 1.92
N CYS A 72 2.69 -10.50 2.84
CA CYS A 72 3.08 -10.45 4.25
C CYS A 72 4.57 -10.14 4.48
N GLN A 73 5.18 -9.35 3.59
CA GLN A 73 6.61 -9.07 3.61
C GLN A 73 7.03 -7.95 4.56
N TYR A 74 6.09 -7.12 5.04
CA TYR A 74 6.38 -5.97 5.88
C TYR A 74 5.91 -6.21 7.31
N LYS A 75 6.63 -5.62 8.27
CA LYS A 75 6.21 -5.49 9.66
C LYS A 75 6.75 -4.17 10.19
N PHE A 76 6.07 -3.58 11.16
CA PHE A 76 6.66 -2.47 11.91
C PHE A 76 7.70 -3.01 12.89
N ILE A 77 8.92 -2.48 12.82
CA ILE A 77 9.95 -2.74 13.83
C ILE A 77 9.72 -1.76 14.97
N VAL A 78 8.86 -2.15 15.92
CA VAL A 78 8.55 -1.33 17.10
C VAL A 78 9.58 -1.60 18.21
N ASN A 79 10.87 -1.48 17.90
CA ASN A 79 11.95 -1.57 18.89
C ASN A 79 12.58 -0.20 19.19
N GLU A 80 12.04 0.87 18.60
CA GLU A 80 12.51 2.22 18.81
C GLU A 80 11.42 2.99 19.55
N SER A 81 11.80 3.69 20.62
CA SER A 81 10.86 4.48 21.39
C SER A 81 10.17 5.49 20.50
N PHE A 82 8.93 5.84 20.81
CA PHE A 82 8.21 6.94 20.12
C PHE A 82 9.05 8.22 20.06
N SER A 83 9.91 8.45 21.06
CA SER A 83 10.90 9.53 21.06
C SER A 83 11.95 9.43 19.95
N TYR A 84 12.42 8.24 19.58
CA TYR A 84 13.32 8.03 18.45
C TYR A 84 12.64 8.36 17.12
N PHE A 85 11.38 7.92 16.93
CA PHE A 85 10.62 8.28 15.73
C PHE A 85 10.43 9.80 15.58
N LEU A 86 10.19 10.51 16.68
CA LEU A 86 10.13 11.98 16.70
C LEU A 86 11.49 12.62 16.42
N GLN A 87 12.58 12.08 16.96
CA GLN A 87 13.94 12.54 16.68
C GLN A 87 14.28 12.37 15.20
N VAL A 88 13.99 11.22 14.59
CA VAL A 88 14.22 10.98 13.16
C VAL A 88 13.41 11.96 12.31
N ARG A 89 12.14 12.26 12.63
CA ARG A 89 11.40 13.32 11.92
C ARG A 89 12.01 14.71 12.10
N HIS A 90 12.54 15.00 13.28
CA HIS A 90 13.18 16.28 13.56
C HIS A 90 14.56 16.39 12.86
N ASP A 91 15.27 15.29 12.68
CA ASP A 91 16.51 15.24 11.92
C ASP A 91 16.28 15.25 10.40
N ILE A 92 15.18 14.67 9.91
CA ILE A 92 14.73 14.82 8.51
C ILE A 92 14.30 16.26 8.20
N SER A 93 13.95 17.06 9.22
CA SER A 93 13.68 18.50 9.06
C SER A 93 14.93 19.37 9.00
N GLN A 94 16.13 18.79 9.23
CA GLN A 94 17.35 19.44 8.77
C GLN A 94 17.35 19.40 7.25
N PRO A 95 17.75 20.49 6.55
CA PRO A 95 17.79 20.50 5.10
C PRO A 95 18.74 19.40 4.66
N PHE A 96 18.17 18.28 4.20
CA PHE A 96 18.89 17.22 3.55
C PHE A 96 19.67 17.90 2.42
N GLU A 97 21.00 17.87 2.50
CA GLU A 97 21.83 18.31 1.39
C GLU A 97 21.29 17.61 0.14
N LYS A 98 21.05 18.40 -0.91
CA LYS A 98 20.39 18.02 -2.15
C LYS A 98 21.12 16.86 -2.85
N GLU A 99 21.00 15.64 -2.34
CA GLU A 99 20.95 14.49 -3.21
C GLU A 99 19.61 14.58 -3.91
N THR A 100 19.64 14.61 -5.24
CA THR A 100 18.47 14.59 -6.11
C THR A 100 17.76 13.25 -5.92
N ALA A 101 17.06 13.10 -4.80
CA ALA A 101 16.18 11.99 -4.57
C ALA A 101 15.14 12.03 -5.70
N THR A 102 15.11 10.98 -6.51
CA THR A 102 14.05 10.79 -7.51
C THR A 102 12.74 10.62 -6.76
N ILE A 103 11.97 11.71 -6.66
CA ILE A 103 10.65 11.70 -6.05
C ILE A 103 9.71 10.96 -7.01
N THR A 104 9.09 9.88 -6.55
CA THR A 104 8.01 9.21 -7.28
C THR A 104 6.71 9.95 -7.00
N CYS A 105 6.14 10.64 -7.98
CA CYS A 105 4.77 11.17 -7.85
C CYS A 105 3.76 10.09 -8.19
N TYR A 106 2.68 9.99 -7.41
CA TYR A 106 1.52 9.18 -7.79
C TYR A 106 0.80 9.86 -8.96
N VAL A 107 0.81 9.24 -10.15
CA VAL A 107 0.20 9.81 -11.35
C VAL A 107 -1.20 9.22 -11.51
N HIS A 108 -2.19 9.80 -10.85
CA HIS A 108 -3.58 9.41 -11.05
C HIS A 108 -4.24 10.17 -12.22
N LEU A 109 -3.83 11.41 -12.46
CA LEU A 109 -4.37 12.29 -13.51
C LEU A 109 -3.21 12.82 -14.39
N ARG A 110 -3.37 12.77 -15.71
CA ARG A 110 -2.43 13.38 -16.67
C ARG A 110 -2.81 14.84 -16.88
N CYS A 111 -2.29 15.74 -16.04
CA CYS A 111 -2.49 17.17 -16.21
C CYS A 111 -1.23 17.82 -16.83
N GLU A 112 -1.43 18.65 -17.86
CA GLU A 112 -0.36 19.40 -18.52
C GLU A 112 -0.03 20.67 -17.71
N ILE A 113 0.62 20.52 -16.55
CA ILE A 113 0.96 21.68 -15.70
C ILE A 113 2.41 22.13 -15.94
N LEU A 114 2.54 23.44 -16.15
CA LEU A 114 3.78 24.25 -16.24
C LEU A 114 4.79 23.96 -15.08
N PRO A 115 6.06 24.42 -15.17
CA PRO A 115 7.26 23.65 -14.87
C PRO A 115 7.70 23.64 -13.39
N SER A 116 6.78 23.41 -12.45
CA SER A 116 7.14 23.18 -11.04
C SER A 116 6.52 21.89 -10.54
N LEU A 117 7.32 20.82 -10.58
CA LEU A 117 7.03 19.48 -10.04
C LEU A 117 6.79 19.53 -8.53
N ILE A 118 5.57 19.85 -8.11
CA ILE A 118 5.13 19.57 -6.74
C ILE A 118 4.17 18.39 -6.87
N CYS A 119 4.61 17.19 -6.49
CA CYS A 119 3.69 16.06 -6.37
C CYS A 119 2.57 16.49 -5.40
N LEU A 120 1.31 16.24 -5.74
CA LEU A 120 0.19 16.45 -4.82
C LEU A 120 0.45 15.67 -3.52
N ASP A 121 0.20 16.32 -2.38
CA ASP A 121 0.26 15.66 -1.08
C ASP A 121 -0.98 14.76 -0.90
N TRP A 122 -0.88 13.65 -0.16
CA TRP A 122 -2.01 12.73 0.06
C TRP A 122 -3.24 13.42 0.67
N ARG A 123 -3.04 14.52 1.40
CA ARG A 123 -4.12 15.35 1.95
C ARG A 123 -4.92 16.10 0.88
N GLU A 124 -4.35 16.31 -0.30
CA GLU A 124 -4.94 17.03 -1.43
C GLU A 124 -5.64 16.11 -2.42
N ILE A 125 -5.47 14.78 -2.30
CA ILE A 125 -6.03 13.80 -3.25
C ILE A 125 -7.55 13.57 -3.04
N CYS A 126 -8.12 14.00 -1.90
CA CYS A 126 -9.52 13.71 -1.53
C CYS A 126 -10.31 14.92 -1.02
N ASP A 127 -9.90 16.16 -1.34
CA ASP A 127 -10.61 17.37 -0.88
C ASP A 127 -11.81 17.75 -1.77
N GLY A 128 -12.09 16.94 -2.81
CA GLY A 128 -13.17 17.15 -3.76
C GLY A 128 -12.85 18.18 -4.84
N LYS A 129 -11.61 18.69 -4.89
CA LYS A 129 -11.13 19.56 -5.97
C LYS A 129 -10.21 18.78 -6.90
N ILE A 130 -10.17 19.24 -8.14
CA ILE A 130 -9.24 18.73 -9.15
C ILE A 130 -8.19 19.82 -9.28
N ASP A 131 -7.02 19.61 -8.67
CA ASP A 131 -5.89 20.52 -8.84
C ASP A 131 -5.16 20.19 -10.15
N CYS A 132 -5.80 20.69 -11.22
CA CYS A 132 -5.27 20.88 -12.56
C CYS A 132 -5.60 22.34 -12.98
#